data_AF-A0A2G2Z6W3-F1
#
_entry.id   AF-A0A2G2Z6W3-F1
#
_cell.length_a   1.000
_cell.length_b   1.000
_cell.length_c   1.000
_cell.angle_alpha   90.00
_cell.angle_beta   90.00
_cell.angle_gamma   90.00
#
_symmetry.space_group_name_H-M   'P 1'
#
loop_
_entity.id
_entity.type
_entity.pdbx_description
1 polymer ?
#
loop_
_entity_poly.entity_id
_entity_poly.type
_entity_poly.pdbx_seq_one_letter_code
_entity_poly.pdbx_strand_id
1 'polypeptide(L)'
;MYSRSRDLWRLEELHLLTMARIMENSSSSLTSLTKTGQGRGRSKKYWREVIRRDMEQLQLTEYMILDRKVALVDAPDMVRSQMNFKRLSLTDIKIDIKRIPKKKTLVAAMEASDVKTKWESSSWGRKLIVQKRRASLNDFDRFKLMLAKIKRAGVVRQELAKLKKEVAA
;
A
#
# COMPACT_ATOMS: atom_id res chain seq x y z
N MET A 1 15.52 -3.32 -31.29
CA MET A 1 15.97 -2.43 -30.19
C MET A 1 15.13 -1.16 -30.21
N TYR A 2 14.35 -0.99 -29.15
CA TYR A 2 13.63 0.19 -28.66
C TYR A 2 13.02 1.22 -29.65
N SER A 3 11.73 1.00 -29.94
CA SER A 3 10.76 2.02 -30.35
C SER A 3 10.36 2.93 -29.17
N ARG A 4 11.28 3.79 -28.70
CA ARG A 4 11.06 4.67 -27.51
C ARG A 4 10.66 6.10 -27.83
N SER A 5 10.56 6.50 -29.10
CA SER A 5 10.42 7.92 -29.45
C SER A 5 8.99 8.39 -29.75
N ARG A 6 8.00 7.50 -29.95
CA ARG A 6 6.61 7.92 -30.21
C ARG A 6 5.76 8.03 -28.93
N ASP A 7 6.09 7.27 -27.89
CA ASP A 7 5.36 7.30 -26.62
C ASP A 7 5.74 8.49 -25.73
N LEU A 8 6.96 9.02 -25.89
CA LEU A 8 7.41 10.24 -25.21
C LEU A 8 6.66 11.48 -25.71
N TRP A 9 6.36 11.55 -27.02
CA TRP A 9 5.52 12.61 -27.60
C TRP A 9 4.09 12.57 -27.06
N ARG A 10 3.53 11.37 -26.86
CA ARG A 10 2.18 11.19 -26.31
C ARG A 10 2.12 11.51 -24.81
N LEU A 11 3.21 11.29 -24.07
CA LEU A 11 3.35 11.70 -22.66
C LEU A 11 3.57 13.21 -22.52
N GLU A 12 4.34 13.84 -23.40
CA GLU A 12 4.47 15.30 -23.46
C GLU A 12 3.13 15.95 -23.84
N GLU A 13 2.40 15.42 -24.83
CA GLU A 13 1.06 15.90 -25.19
C GLU A 13 0.05 15.71 -24.04
N LEU A 14 0.05 14.56 -23.35
CA LEU A 14 -0.81 14.36 -22.19
C LEU A 14 -0.40 15.28 -21.03
N HIS A 15 0.89 15.52 -20.81
CA HIS A 15 1.36 16.46 -19.79
C HIS A 15 0.93 17.88 -20.14
N LEU A 16 1.08 18.30 -21.39
CA LEU A 16 0.63 19.61 -21.89
C LEU A 16 -0.89 19.77 -21.84
N LEU A 17 -1.67 18.73 -22.12
CA LEU A 17 -3.14 18.74 -22.02
C LEU A 17 -3.63 18.74 -20.56
N THR A 18 -2.93 18.03 -19.67
CA THR A 18 -3.23 18.04 -18.22
C THR A 18 -2.83 19.39 -17.62
N MET A 19 -1.68 19.94 -18.02
CA MET A 19 -1.23 21.27 -17.64
C MET A 19 -2.17 22.35 -18.20
N ALA A 20 -2.65 22.24 -19.44
CA ALA A 20 -3.65 23.14 -20.00
C ALA A 20 -4.97 23.09 -19.22
N ARG A 21 -5.43 21.90 -18.81
CA ARG A 21 -6.62 21.74 -17.97
C ARG A 21 -6.44 22.27 -16.54
N ILE A 22 -5.24 22.16 -15.98
CA ILE A 22 -4.87 22.76 -14.69
C ILE A 22 -4.79 24.30 -14.82
N MET A 23 -4.29 24.83 -15.94
CA MET A 23 -4.27 26.26 -16.25
C MET A 23 -5.69 26.84 -16.45
N GLU A 24 -6.61 26.07 -17.03
CA GLU A 24 -8.02 26.48 -17.23
C GLU A 24 -8.79 26.56 -15.90
N ASN A 25 -8.62 25.56 -15.02
CA ASN A 25 -9.19 25.60 -13.66
C ASN A 25 -8.57 26.68 -12.75
N SER A 26 -7.29 26.98 -12.95
CA SER A 26 -6.59 28.06 -12.21
C SER A 26 -6.96 29.46 -12.72
N SER A 27 -7.39 29.56 -13.99
CA SER A 27 -7.93 30.80 -14.57
C SER A 27 -9.33 31.14 -14.02
N SER A 28 -10.12 30.12 -13.62
CA SER A 28 -11.39 30.32 -12.91
C SER A 28 -11.22 30.95 -11.52
N SER A 29 -10.10 30.68 -10.82
CA SER A 29 -9.73 31.37 -9.58
C SER A 29 -9.09 32.76 -9.80
N LEU A 30 -8.62 33.06 -11.00
CA LEU A 30 -8.06 34.39 -11.34
C LEU A 30 -9.14 35.36 -11.87
N THR A 31 -10.27 34.86 -12.37
CA THR A 31 -11.42 35.70 -12.78
C THR A 31 -12.23 36.22 -11.58
N SER A 32 -12.09 35.64 -10.39
CA SER A 32 -12.66 36.19 -9.15
C SER A 32 -11.79 37.28 -8.51
N LEU A 33 -10.48 37.32 -8.81
CA LEU A 33 -9.55 38.30 -8.25
C LEU A 33 -9.47 39.61 -9.06
N THR A 34 -9.99 39.65 -10.29
CA THR A 34 -9.99 40.86 -11.15
C THR A 34 -11.27 41.70 -11.02
N LYS A 35 -12.24 41.29 -10.18
CA LYS A 35 -13.47 42.06 -9.90
C LYS A 35 -13.35 43.07 -8.74
N THR A 36 -12.18 43.19 -8.11
CA THR A 36 -11.89 44.32 -7.20
C THR A 36 -10.62 45.01 -7.69
N GLY A 37 -10.68 46.34 -7.74
CA GLY A 37 -9.92 47.16 -8.67
C GLY A 37 -8.43 47.36 -8.40
N GLN A 38 -7.87 48.23 -9.24
CA GLN A 38 -6.51 48.78 -9.30
C GLN A 38 -5.46 48.02 -10.12
N GLY A 39 -5.42 48.40 -11.40
CA GLY A 39 -4.22 48.29 -12.22
C GLY A 39 -3.15 49.31 -11.79
N ARG A 40 -1.92 48.83 -11.62
CA ARG A 40 -0.67 49.53 -11.95
C ARG A 40 0.29 48.54 -12.60
N GLY A 41 0.76 48.89 -13.79
CA GLY A 41 1.46 48.02 -14.73
C GLY A 41 2.71 47.37 -14.16
N ARG A 42 2.75 46.03 -14.23
CA ARG A 42 3.97 45.25 -14.06
C ARG A 42 4.46 44.79 -15.44
N SER A 43 5.74 45.02 -15.71
CA SER A 43 6.38 44.71 -17.00
C SER A 43 6.17 43.25 -17.41
N LYS A 44 6.09 42.97 -18.71
CA LYS A 44 6.04 41.60 -19.26
C LYS A 44 7.21 40.73 -18.75
N LYS A 45 8.35 41.35 -18.40
CA LYS A 45 9.49 40.70 -17.74
C LYS A 45 9.13 40.19 -16.34
N TYR A 46 8.38 40.96 -15.55
CA TYR A 46 7.90 40.57 -14.23
C TYR A 46 6.98 39.36 -14.29
N TRP A 47 6.00 39.36 -15.20
CA TRP A 47 5.10 38.21 -15.35
C TRP A 47 5.84 36.95 -15.83
N ARG A 48 6.86 37.08 -16.70
CA ARG A 48 7.75 35.95 -17.04
C ARG A 48 8.58 35.46 -15.84
N GLU A 49 9.06 36.36 -15.01
CA GLU A 49 9.84 36.05 -13.81
C GLU A 49 8.97 35.30 -12.78
N VAL A 50 7.73 35.76 -12.56
CA VAL A 50 6.75 35.12 -11.66
C VAL A 50 6.40 33.73 -12.18
N ILE A 51 6.09 33.56 -13.47
CA ILE A 51 5.80 32.25 -14.06
C ILE A 51 7.01 31.31 -13.96
N ARG A 52 8.23 31.80 -14.18
CA ARG A 52 9.46 31.00 -14.05
C ARG A 52 9.69 30.56 -12.61
N ARG A 53 9.47 31.47 -11.65
CA ARG A 53 9.67 31.23 -10.22
C ARG A 53 8.61 30.29 -9.66
N ASP A 54 7.36 30.43 -10.08
CA ASP A 54 6.27 29.51 -9.73
C ASP A 54 6.48 28.12 -10.35
N MET A 55 7.01 28.05 -11.58
CA MET A 55 7.42 26.78 -12.20
C MET A 55 8.61 26.12 -11.49
N GLU A 56 9.63 26.87 -11.07
CA GLU A 56 10.75 26.33 -10.28
C GLU A 56 10.31 25.88 -8.89
N GLN A 57 9.41 26.61 -8.23
CA GLN A 57 8.80 26.18 -6.96
C GLN A 57 8.00 24.89 -7.14
N LEU A 58 7.22 24.77 -8.21
CA LEU A 58 6.48 23.54 -8.54
C LEU A 58 7.43 22.37 -8.83
N GLN A 59 8.50 22.57 -9.62
CA GLN A 59 9.52 21.55 -9.88
C GLN A 59 10.27 21.11 -8.61
N LEU A 60 10.59 22.05 -7.71
CA LEU A 60 11.21 21.76 -6.41
C LEU A 60 10.25 20.98 -5.48
N THR A 61 8.95 21.29 -5.50
CA THR A 61 7.95 20.51 -4.75
C THR A 61 7.73 19.12 -5.35
N GLU A 62 7.76 18.97 -6.67
CA GLU A 62 7.65 17.69 -7.36
C GLU A 62 8.86 16.78 -7.06
N TYR A 63 10.06 17.37 -6.96
CA TYR A 63 11.27 16.67 -6.48
C TYR A 63 11.22 16.24 -5.01
N MET A 64 10.34 16.81 -4.17
CA MET A 64 10.10 16.36 -2.79
C MET A 64 9.02 15.26 -2.69
N ILE A 65 8.28 14.98 -3.76
CA ILE A 65 7.31 13.89 -3.83
C ILE A 65 7.98 12.70 -4.51
N LEU A 66 8.98 12.13 -3.82
CA LEU A 66 9.45 10.77 -4.14
C LEU A 66 8.26 9.80 -3.97
N ASP A 67 7.68 9.42 -5.11
CA ASP A 67 6.71 8.36 -5.37
C ASP A 67 5.68 8.06 -4.26
N ARG A 68 4.47 8.63 -4.38
CA ARG A 68 3.27 8.28 -3.57
C ARG A 68 2.88 6.80 -3.58
N LYS A 69 3.51 5.98 -4.42
CA LYS A 69 3.13 4.59 -4.71
C LYS A 69 4.08 3.56 -4.07
N VAL A 70 5.18 3.99 -3.46
CA VAL A 70 6.23 3.09 -2.99
C VAL A 70 6.47 3.29 -1.48
N ALA A 71 6.57 2.19 -0.76
CA ALA A 71 6.94 2.13 0.64
C ALA A 71 8.35 1.56 0.81
N LEU A 72 9.10 2.10 1.75
CA LEU A 72 10.36 1.51 2.20
C LEU A 72 10.04 0.42 3.23
N VAL A 73 10.30 -0.85 2.90
CA VAL A 73 10.00 -2.01 3.75
C VAL A 73 11.28 -2.58 4.32
N ASP A 74 11.23 -2.91 5.60
CA ASP A 74 12.36 -3.47 6.35
C ASP A 74 11.86 -4.64 7.21
N ALA A 75 12.72 -5.65 7.36
CA ALA A 75 12.47 -6.85 8.14
C ALA A 75 13.81 -7.38 8.69
N PRO A 76 13.83 -8.12 9.82
CA PRO A 76 15.08 -8.65 10.38
C PRO A 76 15.85 -9.52 9.36
N ASP A 77 15.13 -10.38 8.65
CA ASP A 77 15.68 -11.37 7.71
C ASP A 77 15.90 -10.83 6.29
N MET A 78 15.51 -9.59 6.01
CA MET A 78 15.59 -8.99 4.67
C MET A 78 16.43 -7.73 4.68
N VAL A 79 17.07 -7.41 3.54
CA VAL A 79 17.67 -6.10 3.33
C VAL A 79 16.57 -5.09 3.03
N ARG A 80 16.67 -3.91 3.63
CA ARG A 80 15.71 -2.81 3.41
C ARG A 80 15.57 -2.51 1.93
N SER A 81 14.34 -2.59 1.42
CA SER A 81 14.03 -2.45 0.00
C SER A 81 12.78 -1.62 -0.23
N GLN A 82 12.67 -1.03 -1.41
CA GLN A 82 11.50 -0.28 -1.83
C GLN A 82 10.46 -1.22 -2.45
N MET A 83 9.21 -1.17 -2.00
CA MET A 83 8.11 -1.98 -2.51
C MET A 83 6.88 -1.14 -2.83
N ASN A 84 6.23 -1.44 -3.95
CA ASN A 84 5.00 -0.76 -4.36
C ASN A 84 3.81 -1.21 -3.49
N PHE A 85 2.95 -0.28 -3.07
CA PHE A 85 1.77 -0.57 -2.24
C PHE A 85 0.86 -1.64 -2.85
N LYS A 86 0.82 -1.76 -4.19
CA LYS A 86 0.03 -2.80 -4.87
C LYS A 86 0.43 -4.25 -4.54
N ARG A 87 1.66 -4.48 -4.08
CA ARG A 87 2.17 -5.82 -3.71
C ARG A 87 2.04 -6.10 -2.22
N LEU A 88 1.68 -5.09 -1.43
CA LEU A 88 1.56 -5.18 0.02
C LEU A 88 0.09 -5.22 0.39
N SER A 89 -0.20 -5.92 1.48
CA SER A 89 -1.53 -5.92 2.09
C SER A 89 -1.33 -5.59 3.56
N LEU A 90 -1.96 -4.52 4.00
CA LEU A 90 -1.78 -4.01 5.35
C LEU A 90 -2.39 -4.97 6.37
N THR A 91 -1.75 -5.05 7.53
CA THR A 91 -2.21 -5.84 8.67
C THR A 91 -2.65 -4.88 9.79
N ASP A 92 -3.50 -5.36 10.69
CA ASP A 92 -3.98 -4.54 11.82
C ASP A 92 -2.91 -4.34 12.92
N ILE A 93 -1.74 -4.97 12.79
CA ILE A 93 -0.66 -4.89 13.77
C ILE A 93 0.17 -3.63 13.48
N LYS A 94 0.00 -2.62 14.34
CA LYS A 94 0.75 -1.36 14.27
C LYS A 94 1.85 -1.31 15.34
N ILE A 95 3.02 -0.81 14.95
CA ILE A 95 4.13 -0.47 15.85
C ILE A 95 4.39 1.02 15.68
N ASP A 96 4.50 1.76 16.78
CA ASP A 96 4.83 3.18 16.71
C ASP A 96 6.34 3.38 16.67
N ILE A 97 6.85 3.93 15.56
CA ILE A 97 8.29 4.11 15.32
C ILE A 97 8.51 5.41 14.55
N LYS A 98 9.64 6.08 14.82
CA LYS A 98 10.11 7.23 14.04
C LYS A 98 10.26 6.89 12.55
N ARG A 99 9.95 7.85 11.67
CA ARG A 99 10.18 7.76 10.22
C ARG A 99 11.65 7.44 9.92
N ILE A 100 11.89 6.27 9.32
CA ILE A 100 13.21 5.70 8.98
C ILE A 100 14.05 5.35 10.23
N PRO A 101 13.71 4.26 10.96
CA PRO A 101 14.52 3.78 12.07
C PRO A 101 15.82 3.12 11.59
N LYS A 102 16.81 2.96 12.47
CA LYS A 102 17.94 2.04 12.24
C LYS A 102 17.47 0.59 12.44
N LYS A 103 18.13 -0.39 11.82
CA LYS A 103 17.70 -1.80 11.91
C LYS A 103 17.66 -2.31 13.35
N LYS A 104 18.66 -1.94 14.17
CA LYS A 104 18.71 -2.28 15.61
C LYS A 104 17.47 -1.81 16.37
N THR A 105 17.08 -0.55 16.16
CA THR A 105 15.88 0.03 16.82
C THR A 105 14.58 -0.59 16.33
N LEU A 106 14.51 -0.98 15.05
CA LEU A 106 13.35 -1.66 14.48
C LEU A 106 13.16 -3.04 15.10
N VAL A 107 14.24 -3.84 15.20
CA VAL A 107 14.19 -5.18 15.80
C VAL A 107 13.76 -5.10 17.27
N ALA A 108 14.37 -4.20 18.04
CA ALA A 108 13.99 -4.00 19.44
C ALA A 108 12.51 -3.58 19.60
N ALA A 109 12.01 -2.69 18.74
CA ALA A 109 10.59 -2.28 18.77
C ALA A 109 9.64 -3.42 18.38
N MET A 110 10.06 -4.29 17.45
CA MET A 110 9.28 -5.44 17.01
C MET A 110 9.20 -6.55 18.07
N GLU A 111 10.29 -6.76 18.80
CA GLU A 111 10.36 -7.64 19.96
C GLU A 111 9.53 -7.08 21.13
N ALA A 112 9.70 -5.80 21.48
CA ALA A 112 8.93 -5.16 22.55
C ALA A 112 7.41 -5.16 22.29
N SER A 113 7.00 -5.22 21.03
CA SER A 113 5.58 -5.24 20.63
C SER A 113 5.04 -6.66 20.40
N ASP A 114 5.84 -7.71 20.60
CA ASP A 114 5.50 -9.13 20.39
C ASP A 114 4.80 -9.42 19.05
N VAL A 115 5.29 -8.77 18.00
CA VAL A 115 4.63 -8.78 16.67
C VAL A 115 4.55 -10.18 16.10
N LYS A 116 5.57 -11.01 16.34
CA LYS A 116 5.61 -12.40 15.88
C LYS A 116 4.49 -13.22 16.50
N THR A 117 4.32 -13.14 17.82
CA THR A 117 3.26 -13.86 18.55
C THR A 117 1.88 -13.39 18.12
N LYS A 118 1.68 -12.07 18.00
CA LYS A 118 0.42 -11.49 17.48
C LYS A 118 0.12 -11.97 16.07
N TRP A 119 1.12 -12.01 15.19
CA TRP A 119 0.98 -12.52 13.83
C TRP A 119 0.61 -14.01 13.78
N GLU A 120 1.30 -14.85 14.56
CA GLU A 120 1.02 -16.29 14.64
C GLU A 120 -0.36 -16.61 15.22
N SER A 121 -0.85 -15.77 16.14
CA SER A 121 -2.22 -15.89 16.70
C SER A 121 -3.32 -15.38 15.75
N SER A 122 -2.96 -14.51 14.80
CA SER A 122 -3.92 -13.94 13.83
C SER A 122 -4.54 -15.03 12.95
N SER A 123 -5.80 -14.83 12.56
CA SER A 123 -6.50 -15.75 11.65
C SER A 123 -5.74 -15.92 10.32
N TRP A 124 -5.16 -14.83 9.82
CA TRP A 124 -4.38 -14.83 8.59
C TRP A 124 -3.04 -15.54 8.76
N GLY A 125 -2.30 -15.27 9.83
CA GLY A 125 -1.05 -15.98 10.14
C GLY A 125 -1.26 -17.48 10.30
N ARG A 126 -2.30 -17.89 11.05
CA ARG A 126 -2.71 -19.30 11.18
C ARG A 126 -3.02 -19.95 9.84
N LYS A 127 -3.73 -19.23 8.95
CA LYS A 127 -4.06 -19.73 7.60
C LYS A 127 -2.78 -20.02 6.80
N LEU A 128 -1.81 -19.10 6.81
CA LEU A 128 -0.54 -19.28 6.09
C LEU A 128 0.30 -20.42 6.67
N ILE A 129 0.34 -20.55 8.00
CA ILE A 129 1.03 -21.67 8.67
C ILE A 129 0.40 -23.00 8.26
N VAL A 130 -0.93 -23.10 8.26
CA VAL A 130 -1.65 -24.30 7.82
C VAL A 130 -1.35 -24.60 6.35
N GLN A 131 -1.31 -23.58 5.48
CA GLN A 131 -0.98 -23.77 4.07
C GLN A 131 0.46 -24.28 3.89
N LYS A 132 1.43 -23.71 4.61
CA LYS A 132 2.82 -24.16 4.57
C LYS A 132 2.97 -25.60 5.07
N ARG A 133 2.33 -25.94 6.19
CA ARG A 133 2.29 -27.32 6.71
C ARG A 133 1.67 -28.28 5.71
N ARG A 134 0.55 -27.90 5.08
CA ARG A 134 -0.12 -28.72 4.04
C ARG A 134 0.74 -28.95 2.81
N ALA A 135 1.56 -27.97 2.43
CA ALA A 135 2.48 -28.12 1.31
C ALA A 135 3.65 -29.08 1.64
N SER A 136 4.07 -29.18 2.90
CA SER A 136 5.15 -30.07 3.34
C SER A 136 4.69 -31.49 3.72
N LEU A 137 3.40 -31.81 3.56
CA LEU A 137 2.84 -33.10 4.00
C LEU A 137 3.22 -34.23 3.02
N ASN A 138 3.84 -35.28 3.56
CA ASN A 138 4.14 -36.50 2.81
C ASN A 138 2.87 -37.36 2.61
N ASP A 139 2.87 -38.28 1.64
CA ASP A 139 1.71 -39.10 1.28
C ASP A 139 1.17 -39.92 2.46
N PHE A 140 2.06 -40.52 3.24
CA PHE A 140 1.70 -41.26 4.44
C PHE A 140 0.99 -40.40 5.50
N ASP A 141 1.42 -39.14 5.66
CA ASP A 141 0.78 -38.21 6.60
C ASP A 141 -0.60 -37.77 6.09
N ARG A 142 -0.78 -37.65 4.76
CA ARG A 142 -2.11 -37.40 4.16
C ARG A 142 -3.08 -38.55 4.46
N PHE A 143 -2.61 -39.80 4.39
CA PHE A 143 -3.40 -40.97 4.76
C PHE A 143 -3.80 -40.96 6.24
N LYS A 144 -2.87 -40.66 7.16
CA LYS A 144 -3.20 -40.52 8.59
C LYS A 144 -4.24 -39.43 8.84
N LEU A 145 -4.10 -38.27 8.20
CA LEU A 145 -5.07 -37.18 8.31
C LEU A 145 -6.45 -37.57 7.78
N MET A 146 -6.52 -38.37 6.72
CA MET A 146 -7.78 -38.90 6.19
C MET A 146 -8.50 -39.75 7.24
N LEU A 147 -7.81 -40.73 7.83
CA LEU A 147 -8.39 -41.59 8.87
C LEU A 147 -8.84 -40.79 10.10
N ALA A 148 -8.04 -39.83 10.55
CA ALA A 148 -8.39 -38.96 11.67
C ALA A 148 -9.63 -38.10 11.37
N LYS A 149 -9.77 -37.59 10.14
CA LYS A 149 -10.97 -36.84 9.70
C LYS A 149 -12.22 -37.71 9.67
N ILE A 150 -12.13 -38.94 9.18
CA ILE A 150 -13.27 -39.88 9.15
C ILE A 150 -13.75 -40.17 10.57
N LYS A 151 -12.82 -40.50 11.49
CA LYS A 151 -13.16 -40.74 12.91
C LYS A 151 -13.82 -39.52 13.55
N ARG A 152 -13.25 -38.33 13.37
CA ARG A 152 -13.83 -37.08 13.90
C ARG A 152 -15.22 -36.80 13.33
N ALA A 153 -15.41 -36.98 12.03
CA ALA A 153 -16.71 -36.74 11.39
C ALA A 153 -17.79 -37.71 11.89
N GLY A 154 -17.44 -38.96 12.18
CA GLY A 154 -18.34 -39.94 12.79
C GLY A 154 -18.86 -39.48 14.15
N VAL A 155 -17.96 -39.11 15.07
CA VAL A 155 -18.33 -38.63 16.42
C VAL A 155 -19.18 -37.35 16.34
N VAL A 156 -18.76 -36.38 15.53
CA VAL A 156 -19.52 -35.12 15.37
C VAL A 156 -20.93 -35.39 14.85
N ARG A 157 -21.10 -36.32 13.90
CA ARG A 157 -22.42 -36.67 13.36
C ARG A 157 -23.32 -37.33 14.41
N GLN A 158 -22.75 -38.20 15.25
CA GLN A 158 -23.48 -38.84 16.34
C GLN A 158 -23.99 -37.79 17.33
N GLU A 159 -23.14 -36.86 17.78
CA GLU A 159 -23.57 -35.84 18.74
C GLU A 159 -24.54 -34.83 18.13
N LEU A 160 -24.34 -34.44 16.87
CA LEU A 160 -25.32 -33.61 16.17
C LEU A 160 -26.69 -34.31 16.02
N ALA A 161 -26.71 -35.63 15.86
CA ALA A 161 -27.97 -36.37 15.80
C ALA A 161 -28.71 -36.38 17.16
N LYS A 162 -27.98 -36.50 18.28
CA LYS A 162 -28.56 -36.39 19.62
C LYS A 162 -29.12 -35.00 19.89
N LEU A 163 -28.33 -33.94 19.64
CA LEU A 163 -28.78 -32.56 19.81
C LEU A 163 -30.00 -32.22 18.95
N LYS A 164 -30.05 -32.72 17.70
CA LYS A 164 -31.23 -32.54 16.84
C LYS A 164 -32.47 -33.24 17.39
N LYS A 165 -32.31 -34.40 18.03
CA LYS A 165 -33.40 -35.12 18.67
C LYS A 165 -33.90 -34.41 19.92
N GLU A 166 -32.99 -33.81 20.71
CA GLU A 166 -33.33 -33.00 21.88
C GLU A 166 -34.05 -31.70 21.50
N VAL A 167 -33.65 -31.03 20.42
CA VAL A 167 -34.31 -29.80 19.94
C VAL A 167 -35.68 -30.08 19.30
N ALA A 168 -35.88 -31.28 18.76
CA ALA A 168 -37.14 -31.69 18.14
C ALA A 168 -38.16 -32.27 19.14
N ALA A 169 -37.74 -32.55 20.37
CA ALA A 169 -38.58 -32.97 21.49
C ALA A 169 -39.09 -31.74 22.26
#